data_AF-F9QBA5-F1
#
_entry.id   AF-F9QBA5-F1
#
_cell.length_a   1.000
_cell.length_b   1.000
_cell.length_c   1.000
_cell.angle_alpha   90.00
_cell.angle_beta   90.00
_cell.angle_gamma   90.00
#
_symmetry.space_group_name_H-M   'P 1'
#
loop_
_entity.id
_entity.type
_entity.pdbx_description
1 polymer ?
#
loop_
_entity_poly.entity_id
_entity_poly.type
_entity_poly.pdbx_seq_one_letter_code
_entity_poly.pdbx_strand_id
1 'polypeptide(L)'
;MLKKSSYQLIVLSLLAFFSLVLYLGYNLPNRWQYALENRALSLLAIVITGASIALATMMFQTIVNNRILTPSILGLDSLYLLIQTAIIFYLVRPHYYRWIRSHCFYYAPV
;
A
#
# COMPACT_ATOMS: atom_id res chain seq x y z
N MET A 1 -17.13 -29.76 13.13
CA MET A 1 -15.79 -29.48 12.57
C MET A 1 -15.55 -27.96 12.37
N LEU A 2 -15.99 -27.09 13.30
CA LEU A 2 -15.99 -25.62 13.13
C LEU A 2 -15.75 -24.91 14.48
N LYS A 3 -14.50 -24.82 14.96
CA LYS A 3 -14.18 -23.89 16.08
C LYS A 3 -12.71 -23.47 16.24
N LYS A 4 -11.78 -24.03 15.44
CA LYS A 4 -10.34 -23.76 15.57
C LYS A 4 -9.88 -22.48 14.85
N SER A 5 -10.60 -22.03 13.82
CA SER A 5 -10.16 -20.94 12.93
C SER A 5 -10.33 -19.53 13.50
N SER A 6 -11.40 -19.25 14.24
CA SER A 6 -11.63 -17.91 14.81
C SER A 6 -10.53 -17.50 15.79
N TYR A 7 -10.02 -18.45 16.59
CA TYR A 7 -8.90 -18.20 17.50
C TYR A 7 -7.61 -17.81 16.76
N GLN A 8 -7.36 -18.39 15.59
CA GLN A 8 -6.17 -18.06 14.79
C GLN A 8 -6.24 -16.62 14.26
N LEU A 9 -7.41 -16.21 13.75
CA LEU A 9 -7.62 -14.83 13.27
C LEU A 9 -7.51 -13.81 14.41
N ILE A 10 -8.03 -14.13 15.60
CA ILE A 10 -7.93 -13.27 16.78
C ILE A 10 -6.46 -13.11 17.20
N VAL A 11 -5.70 -14.22 17.26
CA VAL A 11 -4.27 -14.18 17.62
C VAL A 11 -3.46 -13.37 16.60
N LEU A 12 -3.73 -13.54 15.30
CA LEU A 12 -3.08 -12.78 14.23
C LEU A 12 -3.38 -11.27 14.33
N SER A 13 -4.64 -10.91 14.61
CA SER A 13 -5.04 -9.50 14.78
C SER A 13 -4.39 -8.86 16.01
N LEU A 14 -4.32 -9.59 17.13
CA LEU A 14 -3.67 -9.15 18.37
C LEU A 14 -2.16 -8.93 18.16
N LEU A 15 -1.50 -9.85 17.46
CA LEU A 15 -0.08 -9.74 17.16
C LEU A 15 0.21 -8.55 16.24
N ALA A 16 -0.62 -8.33 15.21
CA ALA A 16 -0.51 -7.17 14.34
C ALA A 16 -0.68 -5.85 15.10
N PHE A 17 -1.66 -5.79 16.01
CA PHE A 17 -1.89 -4.62 16.85
C PHE A 17 -0.70 -4.35 17.80
N PHE A 18 -0.16 -5.40 18.40
CA PHE A 18 1.02 -5.30 19.27
C PHE A 18 2.25 -4.78 18.51
N SER A 19 2.46 -5.24 17.27
CA SER A 19 3.52 -4.74 16.40
C SER A 19 3.32 -3.26 16.04
N LEU A 20 2.08 -2.82 15.83
CA LEU A 20 1.75 -1.41 15.56
C LEU A 20 2.12 -0.49 16.74
N VAL A 21 1.80 -0.94 17.96
CA VAL A 21 2.11 -0.21 19.20
C VAL A 21 3.62 -0.13 19.42
N LEU A 22 4.34 -1.22 19.19
CA LEU A 22 5.80 -1.22 19.22
C LEU A 22 6.40 -0.27 18.17
N TYR A 23 5.87 -0.26 16.94
CA TYR A 23 6.36 0.64 15.88
C TYR A 23 6.16 2.13 16.21
N LEU A 24 5.04 2.48 16.84
CA LEU A 24 4.78 3.84 17.31
C LEU A 24 5.69 4.23 18.49
N GLY A 25 6.05 3.28 19.36
CA GLY A 25 6.88 3.50 20.54
C GLY A 25 8.40 3.33 20.34
N TYR A 26 8.85 2.80 19.21
CA TYR A 26 10.28 2.49 19.00
C TYR A 26 11.06 3.70 18.47
N ASN A 27 12.12 4.06 19.20
CA ASN A 27 13.10 5.10 18.88
C ASN A 27 12.48 6.48 18.61
N LEU A 28 12.06 7.14 19.69
CA LEU A 28 11.53 8.49 19.61
C LEU A 28 12.66 9.51 19.89
N PRO A 29 12.87 10.48 18.99
CA PRO A 29 13.84 11.57 19.14
C PRO A 29 13.21 12.77 19.88
N ASN A 30 14.04 13.72 20.36
CA ASN A 30 13.65 14.90 21.17
C ASN A 30 12.44 15.74 20.66
N ARG A 31 12.03 15.61 19.38
CA ARG A 31 10.77 16.13 18.81
C ARG A 31 9.75 15.00 18.59
N TRP A 32 9.37 14.36 19.69
CA TRP A 32 8.52 13.15 19.75
C TRP A 32 7.19 13.35 18.99
N GLN A 33 6.58 14.53 19.10
CA GLN A 33 5.27 14.86 18.51
C GLN A 33 5.26 14.80 16.98
N TYR A 34 6.24 15.43 16.32
CA TYR A 34 6.30 15.49 14.86
C TYR A 34 6.67 14.14 14.23
N ALA A 35 7.52 13.36 14.89
CA ALA A 35 7.87 12.01 14.43
C ALA A 35 6.69 11.04 14.58
N LEU A 36 5.90 11.16 15.66
CA LEU A 36 4.73 10.32 15.88
C LEU A 36 3.60 10.62 14.87
N GLU A 37 3.32 11.91 14.63
CA GLU A 37 2.24 12.35 13.75
C GLU A 37 2.45 11.86 12.31
N ASN A 38 3.66 11.99 11.78
CA ASN A 38 3.99 11.49 10.44
C ASN A 38 3.84 9.96 10.33
N ARG A 39 4.29 9.21 11.34
CA ARG A 39 4.12 7.74 11.38
C ARG A 39 2.65 7.35 11.44
N ALA A 40 1.84 8.04 12.25
CA ALA A 40 0.41 7.81 12.36
C ALA A 40 -0.32 8.10 11.04
N LEU A 41 0.02 9.21 10.36
CA LEU A 41 -0.54 9.55 9.04
C LEU A 41 -0.19 8.50 7.98
N SER A 42 1.07 8.01 7.94
CA SER A 42 1.46 6.93 7.04
C SER A 42 0.69 5.63 7.32
N LEU A 43 0.50 5.26 8.59
CA LEU A 43 -0.29 4.08 8.96
C LEU A 43 -1.75 4.21 8.51
N LEU A 44 -2.37 5.37 8.71
CA LEU A 44 -3.74 5.62 8.23
C LEU A 44 -3.83 5.47 6.70
N ALA A 45 -2.86 6.01 5.96
CA ALA A 45 -2.81 5.86 4.51
C ALA A 45 -2.71 4.39 4.08
N ILE A 46 -1.88 3.58 4.74
CA ILE A 46 -1.74 2.14 4.46
C ILE A 46 -3.04 1.39 4.74
N VAL A 47 -3.72 1.68 5.85
CA VAL A 47 -4.98 1.00 6.21
C VAL A 47 -6.07 1.30 5.18
N ILE A 48 -6.23 2.56 4.80
CA ILE A 48 -7.24 2.99 3.82
C ILE A 48 -6.95 2.35 2.45
N THR A 49 -5.72 2.44 1.97
CA THR A 49 -5.32 1.87 0.67
C THR A 49 -5.45 0.35 0.65
N GLY A 50 -5.04 -0.34 1.72
CA GLY A 50 -5.20 -1.79 1.85
C GLY A 50 -6.66 -2.23 1.83
N ALA A 51 -7.55 -1.49 2.50
CA ALA A 51 -8.99 -1.75 2.46
C ALA A 51 -9.57 -1.56 1.05
N SER A 52 -9.17 -0.49 0.35
CA SER A 52 -9.58 -0.27 -1.05
C SER A 52 -9.11 -1.40 -1.98
N ILE A 53 -7.86 -1.87 -1.85
CA ILE A 53 -7.33 -2.97 -2.66
C ILE A 53 -8.05 -4.29 -2.36
N ALA A 54 -8.34 -4.58 -1.09
CA ALA A 54 -9.09 -5.76 -0.69
C ALA A 54 -10.52 -5.75 -1.26
N LEU A 55 -11.20 -4.60 -1.24
CA LEU A 55 -12.53 -4.47 -1.86
C LEU A 55 -12.47 -4.60 -3.38
N ALA A 56 -11.50 -3.96 -4.03
CA ALA A 56 -11.32 -4.06 -5.47
C ALA A 56 -11.07 -5.51 -5.91
N THR A 57 -10.20 -6.25 -5.20
CA THR A 57 -9.93 -7.67 -5.48
C THR A 57 -11.17 -8.54 -5.29
N MET A 58 -11.92 -8.36 -4.20
CA MET A 58 -13.13 -9.14 -3.93
C MET A 58 -14.22 -8.91 -4.99
N MET A 59 -14.44 -7.64 -5.39
CA MET A 59 -15.38 -7.28 -6.46
C MET A 59 -14.95 -7.84 -7.83
N PHE A 60 -13.65 -7.83 -8.13
CA PHE A 60 -13.16 -8.39 -9.38
C PHE A 60 -13.31 -9.90 -9.43
N GLN A 61 -13.00 -10.57 -8.31
CA GLN A 61 -13.15 -12.01 -8.18
C GLN A 61 -14.62 -12.45 -8.30
N THR A 62 -15.57 -11.64 -7.81
CA THR A 62 -17.01 -11.93 -7.98
C THR A 62 -17.51 -11.69 -9.41
N ILE A 63 -17.07 -10.63 -10.08
CA ILE A 63 -17.49 -10.34 -11.48
C ILE A 63 -16.94 -11.39 -12.45
N VAL A 64 -15.68 -11.77 -12.32
CA VAL A 64 -15.00 -12.70 -13.25
C VAL A 64 -15.25 -14.17 -12.89
N ASN A 65 -15.86 -14.44 -11.72
CA ASN A 65 -16.05 -15.79 -11.17
C ASN A 65 -14.77 -16.64 -11.22
N ASN A 66 -13.62 -15.98 -11.00
CA ASN A 66 -12.32 -16.63 -10.99
C ASN A 66 -11.49 -16.06 -9.85
N ARG A 67 -11.22 -16.92 -8.86
CA ARG A 67 -10.55 -16.56 -7.62
C ARG A 67 -9.03 -16.37 -7.77
N ILE A 68 -8.49 -16.71 -8.94
CA ILE A 68 -7.06 -16.60 -9.24
C ILE A 68 -6.73 -15.26 -9.90
N LEU A 69 -7.70 -14.58 -10.50
CA LEU A 69 -7.47 -13.28 -11.12
C LEU A 69 -7.53 -12.17 -10.07
N THR A 70 -6.36 -11.63 -9.75
CA THR A 70 -6.22 -10.36 -9.05
C THR A 70 -6.06 -9.22 -10.07
N PRO A 71 -6.49 -7.99 -9.75
CA PRO A 71 -6.38 -6.83 -10.64
C PRO A 71 -4.95 -6.58 -11.16
N SER A 72 -3.89 -6.88 -10.40
CA SER A 72 -2.51 -6.78 -10.89
C SER A 72 -2.18 -7.81 -11.98
N ILE A 73 -2.73 -9.03 -11.92
CA ILE A 73 -2.50 -10.07 -12.94
C ILE A 73 -3.13 -9.68 -14.28
N LEU A 74 -4.21 -8.89 -14.26
CA LEU A 74 -4.86 -8.34 -15.44
C LEU A 74 -4.07 -7.21 -16.12
N GLY A 75 -2.98 -6.73 -15.51
CA GLY A 75 -2.16 -5.64 -16.05
C GLY A 75 -2.69 -4.24 -15.72
N LEU A 76 -3.57 -4.08 -14.73
CA LEU A 76 -3.98 -2.74 -14.28
C LEU A 76 -2.82 -1.95 -13.67
N ASP A 77 -1.82 -2.64 -13.10
CA ASP A 77 -0.61 -2.04 -12.53
C ASP A 77 0.28 -1.41 -13.63
N SER A 78 0.49 -2.13 -14.74
CA SER A 78 1.24 -1.63 -15.90
C SER A 78 0.49 -0.52 -16.65
N LEU A 79 -0.85 -0.58 -16.71
CA LEU A 79 -1.67 0.50 -17.25
C LEU A 79 -1.55 1.77 -16.39
N TYR A 80 -1.56 1.64 -15.06
CA TYR A 80 -1.34 2.77 -14.15
C TYR A 80 0.02 3.43 -14.40
N LEU A 81 1.10 2.63 -14.50
CA LEU A 81 2.44 3.13 -14.80
C LEU A 81 2.53 3.81 -16.18
N LEU A 82 1.86 3.26 -17.20
CA LEU A 82 1.79 3.87 -18.54
C LEU A 82 1.08 5.23 -18.47
N ILE A 83 -0.08 5.29 -17.83
CA ILE A 83 -0.85 6.54 -17.70
C ILE A 83 -0.05 7.57 -16.90
N GLN A 84 0.61 7.17 -15.80
CA GLN A 84 1.44 8.05 -14.99
C GLN A 84 2.59 8.67 -15.81
N THR A 85 3.32 7.85 -16.57
CA THR A 85 4.43 8.33 -17.40
C THR A 85 3.94 9.16 -18.58
N ALA A 86 2.80 8.84 -19.17
CA ALA A 86 2.16 9.66 -20.19
C ALA A 86 1.78 11.04 -19.65
N ILE A 87 1.12 11.11 -18.48
CA ILE A 87 0.76 12.39 -17.84
C ILE A 87 2.02 13.22 -17.56
N ILE A 88 3.07 12.61 -17.01
CA ILE A 88 4.34 13.30 -16.75
C ILE A 88 4.95 13.82 -18.06
N PHE A 89 4.97 13.00 -19.11
CA PHE A 89 5.56 13.36 -20.40
C PHE A 89 4.84 14.51 -21.10
N TYR A 90 3.50 14.54 -21.04
CA TYR A 90 2.69 15.56 -21.72
C TYR A 90 2.46 16.83 -20.87
N LEU A 91 2.27 16.70 -19.56
CA LEU A 91 1.85 17.82 -18.69
C LEU A 91 3.03 18.51 -17.99
N VAL A 92 4.13 17.80 -17.71
CA VAL A 92 5.19 18.30 -16.83
C VAL A 92 6.35 18.88 -17.66
N ARG A 93 6.52 20.20 -17.53
CA ARG A 93 7.58 21.03 -18.16
C ARG A 93 9.00 20.46 -17.97
N PRO A 94 9.93 20.79 -18.90
CA PRO A 94 11.29 20.28 -18.93
C PRO A 94 12.07 20.37 -17.60
N HIS A 95 11.87 21.36 -16.73
CA HIS A 95 12.72 21.44 -15.53
C HIS A 95 12.60 20.22 -14.57
N TYR A 96 11.47 19.50 -14.59
CA TYR A 96 11.18 18.37 -13.72
C TYR A 96 11.78 17.02 -14.20
N TYR A 97 12.21 16.90 -15.47
CA TYR A 97 12.80 15.65 -16.00
C TYR A 97 14.08 15.23 -15.27
N ARG A 98 14.79 16.20 -14.67
CA ARG A 98 16.11 15.97 -14.06
C ARG A 98 15.99 15.30 -12.70
N TRP A 99 14.88 15.54 -11.99
CA TRP A 99 14.60 14.93 -10.70
C TRP A 99 13.97 13.53 -10.86
N ILE A 100 13.16 13.33 -11.91
CA ILE A 100 12.54 12.04 -12.26
C ILE A 100 13.57 11.01 -12.73
N ARG A 101 14.56 11.39 -13.56
CA ARG A 101 15.59 10.43 -14.01
C ARG A 101 16.42 9.86 -12.85
N SER A 102 16.57 10.61 -11.75
CA SER A 102 17.34 10.19 -10.58
C SER A 102 16.54 9.32 -9.60
N HIS A 103 15.22 9.53 -9.47
CA HIS A 103 14.38 8.84 -8.48
C HIS A 103 13.53 7.70 -9.08
N CYS A 104 13.19 7.75 -10.37
CA CYS A 104 12.22 6.82 -10.98
C CYS A 104 12.84 5.49 -11.44
N PHE A 105 14.17 5.39 -11.58
CA PHE A 105 14.84 4.13 -12.00
C PHE A 105 15.29 3.26 -10.81
N TYR A 106 15.32 3.80 -9.59
CA TYR A 106 15.80 3.08 -8.40
C TYR A 106 14.67 2.37 -7.61
N TYR A 107 13.41 2.66 -7.94
CA TYR A 107 12.21 2.06 -7.35
C TYR A 107 11.41 1.23 -8.38
N ALA A 108 12.11 0.42 -9.18
CA ALA A 108 11.49 -0.77 -9.77
C ALA A 108 11.76 -1.94 -8.81
N PRO A 109 10.97 -2.14 -7.73
CA PRO A 109 11.03 -3.39 -7.01
C PRO A 109 10.44 -4.45 -7.93
N VAL A 110 11.29 -5.38 -8.35
CA VAL A 110 10.85 -6.77 -8.40
C VAL A 110 10.66 -7.25 -6.97
#